data_AF-A0A932NPS9-F1
#
_entry.id   AF-A0A932NPS9-F1
#
_cell.length_a   1.000
_cell.length_b   1.000
_cell.length_c   1.000
_cell.angle_alpha   90.00
_cell.angle_beta   90.00
_cell.angle_gamma   90.00
#
_symmetry.space_group_name_H-M   'P 1'
#
loop_
_entity.id
_entity.type
_entity.pdbx_description
1 polymer ?
#
loop_
_entity_poly.entity_id
_entity_poly.type
_entity_poly.pdbx_seq_one_letter_code
_entity_poly.pdbx_strand_id
1 'polypeptide(L)'
;MDLRPPGTAEDLFALFARAEYQAIGLPPEKGVFGRLVVEPLLQCVGRAMAAAESVLPAGASLAVQDKIYGSLEGGRPEHPFDPGAAPLREAAALAAEAERRTGRRAALACLLAHAPIDPDWLHLNPVMFRHALKGLRAARGAACRPRLVNAVDAFGLDMLSSLDEGGYAGFMTRVHLGFLRVTGARPWPGRVLTAADGWPRIGGRILRLLAEGGELIMVLAGGVPVTARGYYALREATGRLCRESPAAGRPASVLARLAANDPSFTAFLASGEGCVLRSAWRRIEAWVLSRALAPGGRAALAEGRLCPEGAAAFAAATVALGLPVEAAAAARAELDAELARETPFRVRFLSAVAGRVVSRGRPVVLLPLGWGRAGAVRVAFGSPVCLLPAPRGTVLVLEPSGRTEELDCAAFARAFVEARFP
;
A
#
# COMPACT_ATOMS: atom_id res chain seq x y z
N MET A 1 -13.09 -20.08 10.64
CA MET A 1 -11.92 -19.94 9.73
C MET A 1 -10.69 -20.19 10.57
N ASP A 2 -9.85 -21.19 10.24
CA ASP A 2 -8.58 -21.38 10.96
C ASP A 2 -7.60 -20.29 10.49
N LEU A 3 -7.33 -19.31 11.35
CA LEU A 3 -6.45 -18.17 11.06
C LEU A 3 -4.99 -18.45 11.44
N ARG A 4 -4.62 -19.71 11.69
CA ARG A 4 -3.23 -20.05 12.05
C ARG A 4 -2.26 -19.64 10.92
N PRO A 5 -1.28 -18.77 11.22
CA PRO A 5 -0.42 -18.16 10.21
C PRO A 5 0.51 -19.18 9.51
N PRO A 6 0.68 -19.13 8.17
CA PRO A 6 1.57 -20.03 7.42
C PRO A 6 3.08 -19.70 7.47
N GLY A 7 3.53 -18.64 8.16
CA GLY A 7 4.96 -18.29 8.22
C GLY A 7 5.43 -17.31 7.20
N THR A 8 4.52 -16.46 6.74
CA THR A 8 4.76 -15.58 5.60
C THR A 8 4.44 -14.14 5.96
N ALA A 9 4.66 -13.22 5.01
CA ALA A 9 4.26 -11.83 5.19
C ALA A 9 2.72 -11.66 5.34
N GLU A 10 1.91 -12.69 5.03
CA GLU A 10 0.46 -12.71 5.28
C GLU A 10 0.16 -12.69 6.78
N ASP A 11 1.03 -13.27 7.61
CA ASP A 11 0.82 -13.39 9.06
C ASP A 11 0.74 -12.01 9.72
N LEU A 12 1.54 -11.06 9.23
CA LEU A 12 1.51 -9.67 9.69
C LEU A 12 0.17 -8.99 9.37
N PHE A 13 -0.40 -9.28 8.20
CA PHE A 13 -1.72 -8.76 7.82
C PHE A 13 -2.85 -9.49 8.51
N ALA A 14 -2.69 -10.77 8.84
CA ALA A 14 -3.65 -11.53 9.61
C ALA A 14 -3.85 -10.96 11.03
N LEU A 15 -2.83 -10.30 11.61
CA LEU A 15 -2.98 -9.53 12.86
C LEU A 15 -3.97 -8.37 12.68
N PHE A 16 -3.79 -7.57 11.62
CA PHE A 16 -4.70 -6.46 11.30
C PHE A 16 -6.10 -6.97 10.98
N ALA A 17 -6.22 -7.98 10.12
CA ALA A 17 -7.51 -8.54 9.75
C ALA A 17 -8.26 -9.03 11.00
N ARG A 18 -7.60 -9.71 11.93
CA ARG A 18 -8.21 -10.16 13.21
C ARG A 18 -8.70 -8.99 14.07
N ALA A 19 -7.85 -7.98 14.27
CA ALA A 19 -8.24 -6.78 15.00
C ALA A 19 -9.36 -6.01 14.27
N GLU A 20 -9.41 -6.09 12.94
CA GLU A 20 -10.48 -5.54 12.12
C GLU A 20 -11.81 -6.25 12.38
N TYR A 21 -11.84 -7.59 12.28
CA TYR A 21 -13.02 -8.42 12.54
C TYR A 21 -13.56 -8.27 13.98
N GLN A 22 -12.69 -8.21 14.98
CA GLN A 22 -13.13 -8.09 16.37
C GLN A 22 -13.94 -6.82 16.65
N ALA A 23 -13.68 -5.72 15.94
CA ALA A 23 -14.34 -4.44 16.20
C ALA A 23 -15.69 -4.26 15.50
N ILE A 24 -15.96 -5.02 14.44
CA ILE A 24 -17.15 -4.88 13.57
C ILE A 24 -18.20 -5.97 13.80
N GLY A 25 -17.85 -7.03 14.54
CA GLY A 25 -18.68 -8.22 14.71
C GLY A 25 -18.35 -9.35 13.74
N LEU A 26 -19.07 -10.47 13.84
CA LEU A 26 -18.86 -11.62 12.98
C LEU A 26 -19.34 -11.32 11.55
N PRO A 27 -18.55 -11.59 10.51
CA PRO A 27 -19.01 -11.46 9.13
C PRO A 27 -20.15 -12.44 8.83
N PRO A 28 -20.96 -12.19 7.78
CA PRO A 28 -21.98 -13.14 7.34
C PRO A 28 -21.39 -14.54 7.13
N GLU A 29 -22.01 -15.57 7.69
CA GLU A 29 -21.57 -16.95 7.46
C GLU A 29 -21.85 -17.36 6.01
N LYS A 30 -20.78 -17.53 5.22
CA LYS A 30 -20.86 -18.14 3.90
C LYS A 30 -20.85 -19.66 4.03
N GLY A 31 -21.92 -20.30 3.58
CA GLY A 31 -22.07 -21.75 3.60
C GLY A 31 -20.98 -22.48 2.82
N VAL A 32 -20.76 -23.75 3.16
CA VAL A 32 -19.71 -24.61 2.56
C VAL A 32 -19.83 -24.66 1.04
N PHE A 33 -21.05 -24.80 0.51
CA PHE A 33 -21.31 -24.79 -0.93
C PHE A 33 -20.89 -23.47 -1.59
N GLY A 34 -21.21 -22.33 -0.94
CA GLY A 34 -20.80 -21.01 -1.42
C GLY A 34 -19.29 -20.89 -1.55
N ARG A 35 -18.53 -21.35 -0.55
CA ARG A 35 -17.06 -21.26 -0.55
C ARG A 35 -16.36 -22.28 -1.44
N LEU A 36 -16.90 -23.49 -1.58
CA LEU A 36 -16.26 -24.57 -2.35
C LEU A 36 -16.66 -24.61 -3.83
N VAL A 37 -17.83 -24.06 -4.19
CA VAL A 37 -18.38 -24.15 -5.55
C VAL A 37 -18.62 -22.77 -6.16
N VAL A 38 -19.42 -21.93 -5.51
CA VAL A 38 -19.87 -20.65 -6.08
C VAL A 38 -18.70 -19.67 -6.22
N GLU A 39 -17.94 -19.45 -5.16
CA GLU A 39 -16.82 -18.52 -5.14
C GLU A 39 -15.73 -18.90 -6.18
N PRO A 40 -15.24 -20.16 -6.26
CA PRO A 40 -14.30 -20.57 -7.31
C PRO A 40 -14.81 -20.37 -8.73
N LEU A 41 -16.08 -20.71 -9.00
CA LEU A 41 -16.68 -20.54 -10.33
C LEU A 41 -16.66 -19.07 -10.76
N LEU A 42 -17.01 -18.18 -9.85
CA LEU A 42 -17.04 -16.74 -10.14
C LEU A 42 -15.65 -16.11 -10.19
N GLN A 43 -14.69 -16.62 -9.45
CA GLN A 43 -13.29 -16.26 -9.65
C GLN A 43 -12.83 -16.62 -11.07
N CYS A 44 -13.26 -17.77 -11.61
CA CYS A 44 -13.02 -18.12 -13.01
C CYS A 44 -13.73 -17.15 -13.97
N VAL A 45 -14.98 -16.75 -13.69
CA VAL A 45 -15.69 -15.72 -14.49
C VAL A 45 -14.92 -14.40 -14.47
N GLY A 46 -14.53 -13.89 -13.30
CA GLY A 46 -13.77 -12.64 -13.20
C GLY A 46 -12.39 -12.73 -13.88
N ARG A 47 -11.75 -13.90 -13.86
CA ARG A 47 -10.53 -14.16 -14.65
C ARG A 47 -10.81 -14.14 -16.16
N ALA A 48 -11.92 -14.72 -16.62
CA ALA A 48 -12.31 -14.67 -18.02
C ALA A 48 -12.63 -13.23 -18.46
N MET A 49 -13.33 -12.45 -17.62
CA MET A 49 -13.59 -11.03 -17.87
C MET A 49 -12.29 -10.23 -17.97
N ALA A 50 -11.32 -10.50 -17.11
CA ALA A 50 -10.03 -9.83 -17.17
C ALA A 50 -9.18 -10.24 -18.37
N ALA A 51 -9.25 -11.50 -18.79
CA ALA A 51 -8.64 -11.95 -20.04
C ALA A 51 -9.29 -11.23 -21.24
N ALA A 52 -10.62 -11.11 -21.24
CA ALA A 52 -11.36 -10.34 -22.24
C ALA A 52 -10.98 -8.85 -22.23
N GLU A 53 -10.84 -8.22 -21.05
CA GLU A 53 -10.37 -6.85 -20.94
C GLU A 53 -8.94 -6.71 -21.49
N SER A 54 -8.05 -7.67 -21.20
CA SER A 54 -6.66 -7.61 -21.66
C SER A 54 -6.52 -7.61 -23.19
N VAL A 55 -7.51 -8.10 -23.93
CA VAL A 55 -7.53 -8.04 -25.40
C VAL A 55 -8.23 -6.80 -25.97
N LEU A 56 -9.01 -6.06 -25.16
CA LEU A 56 -9.63 -4.80 -25.60
C LEU A 56 -8.58 -3.74 -25.92
N PRO A 57 -8.74 -2.91 -26.95
CA PRO A 57 -7.88 -1.74 -27.15
C PRO A 57 -7.82 -0.89 -25.87
N ALA A 58 -6.65 -0.33 -25.55
CA ALA A 58 -6.42 0.40 -24.30
C ALA A 58 -7.43 1.55 -24.08
N GLY A 59 -7.83 2.24 -25.15
CA GLY A 59 -8.86 3.28 -25.09
C GLY A 59 -10.25 2.74 -24.71
N ALA A 60 -10.63 1.55 -25.19
CA ALA A 60 -11.90 0.91 -24.87
C ALA A 60 -11.90 0.40 -23.42
N SER A 61 -10.81 -0.22 -22.98
CA SER A 61 -10.62 -0.61 -21.57
C SER A 61 -10.80 0.59 -20.63
N LEU A 62 -10.15 1.71 -20.94
CA LEU A 62 -10.26 2.91 -20.13
C LEU A 62 -11.69 3.45 -20.09
N ALA A 63 -12.41 3.44 -21.22
CA ALA A 63 -13.80 3.87 -21.26
C ALA A 63 -14.73 2.98 -20.41
N VAL A 64 -14.50 1.66 -20.42
CA VAL A 64 -15.22 0.72 -19.55
C VAL A 64 -14.94 1.02 -18.08
N GLN A 65 -13.67 1.21 -17.70
CA GLN A 65 -13.30 1.54 -16.33
C GLN A 65 -13.89 2.89 -15.90
N ASP A 66 -13.82 3.93 -16.74
CA ASP A 66 -14.42 5.25 -16.47
C ASP A 66 -15.92 5.15 -16.20
N LYS A 67 -16.63 4.34 -17.00
CA LYS A 67 -18.06 4.09 -16.82
C LYS A 67 -18.36 3.34 -15.51
N ILE A 68 -17.56 2.32 -15.17
CA ILE A 68 -17.72 1.58 -13.91
C ILE A 68 -17.54 2.54 -12.73
N TYR A 69 -16.44 3.30 -12.68
CA TYR A 69 -16.21 4.23 -11.59
C TYR A 69 -17.24 5.36 -11.55
N GLY A 70 -17.65 5.90 -12.70
CA GLY A 70 -18.74 6.88 -12.77
C GLY A 70 -20.08 6.36 -12.22
N SER A 71 -20.38 5.07 -12.42
CA SER A 71 -21.58 4.47 -11.81
C SER A 71 -21.46 4.31 -10.29
N LEU A 72 -20.26 4.02 -9.78
CA LEU A 72 -19.98 3.91 -8.33
C LEU A 72 -19.99 5.26 -7.61
N GLU A 73 -19.84 6.38 -8.34
CA GLU A 73 -19.97 7.74 -7.79
C GLU A 73 -21.43 8.07 -7.39
N GLY A 74 -22.41 7.29 -7.86
CA GLY A 74 -23.81 7.42 -7.43
C GLY A 74 -24.50 8.70 -7.90
N GLY A 75 -24.02 9.35 -8.97
CA GLY A 75 -24.65 10.55 -9.55
C GLY A 75 -24.50 11.83 -8.72
N ARG A 76 -23.59 11.86 -7.75
CA ARG A 76 -23.26 13.06 -6.96
C ARG A 76 -22.59 14.15 -7.84
N PRO A 77 -22.69 15.45 -7.47
CA PRO A 77 -22.32 16.57 -8.32
C PRO A 77 -20.95 16.41 -8.98
N GLU A 78 -20.89 16.78 -10.26
CA GLU A 78 -19.72 16.61 -11.10
C GLU A 78 -18.50 17.28 -10.46
N HIS A 79 -17.49 16.49 -10.12
CA HIS A 79 -16.13 16.98 -9.97
C HIS A 79 -15.52 17.01 -11.38
N PRO A 80 -15.53 18.17 -12.08
CA PRO A 80 -15.10 18.20 -13.47
C PRO A 80 -13.62 17.86 -13.56
N PHE A 81 -13.30 16.90 -14.43
CA PHE A 81 -11.93 16.59 -14.78
C PHE A 81 -11.44 17.59 -15.83
N ASP A 82 -10.38 18.33 -15.51
CA ASP A 82 -9.70 19.21 -16.45
C ASP A 82 -8.48 18.50 -17.07
N PRO A 83 -8.55 18.00 -18.33
CA PRO A 83 -7.40 17.41 -19.01
C PRO A 83 -6.27 18.42 -19.26
N GLY A 84 -6.60 19.72 -19.26
CA GLY A 84 -5.68 20.83 -19.43
C GLY A 84 -5.09 21.35 -18.12
N ALA A 85 -5.23 20.64 -17.00
CA ALA A 85 -4.61 21.06 -15.75
C ALA A 85 -3.07 21.13 -15.91
N ALA A 86 -2.45 22.20 -15.41
CA ALA A 86 -1.01 22.42 -15.54
C ALA A 86 -0.16 21.22 -15.05
N PRO A 87 -0.46 20.57 -13.91
CA PRO A 87 0.29 19.39 -13.46
C PRO A 87 0.26 18.21 -14.44
N LEU A 88 -0.80 18.05 -15.24
CA LEU A 88 -0.89 16.97 -16.23
C LEU A 88 0.01 17.26 -17.44
N ARG A 89 0.06 18.52 -17.88
CA ARG A 89 1.01 18.95 -18.93
C ARG A 89 2.46 18.84 -18.46
N GLU A 90 2.72 19.24 -17.22
CA GLU A 90 4.04 19.08 -16.59
C GLU A 90 4.43 17.61 -16.52
N ALA A 91 3.52 16.71 -16.16
CA ALA A 91 3.79 15.27 -16.09
C ALA A 91 4.10 14.70 -17.48
N ALA A 92 3.38 15.13 -18.52
CA ALA A 92 3.66 14.75 -19.90
C ALA A 92 5.04 15.26 -20.36
N ALA A 93 5.38 16.52 -20.05
CA ALA A 93 6.68 17.09 -20.37
C ALA A 93 7.83 16.35 -19.65
N LEU A 94 7.65 16.03 -18.36
CA LEU A 94 8.60 15.23 -17.59
C LEU A 94 8.78 13.82 -18.17
N ALA A 95 7.68 13.17 -18.57
CA ALA A 95 7.74 11.85 -19.19
C ALA A 95 8.54 11.91 -20.50
N ALA A 96 8.22 12.85 -21.39
CA ALA A 96 8.94 13.03 -22.66
C ALA A 96 10.43 13.35 -22.45
N GLU A 97 10.75 14.21 -21.49
CA GLU A 97 12.13 14.54 -21.11
C GLU A 97 12.90 13.31 -20.62
N ALA A 98 12.30 12.54 -19.71
CA ALA A 98 12.92 11.36 -19.14
C ALA A 98 13.10 10.26 -20.20
N GLU A 99 12.13 10.08 -21.09
CA GLU A 99 12.21 9.16 -22.22
C GLU A 99 13.35 9.56 -23.17
N ARG A 100 13.50 10.86 -23.46
CA ARG A 100 14.62 11.37 -24.26
C ARG A 100 15.98 11.12 -23.60
N ARG A 101 16.10 11.35 -22.28
CA ARG A 101 17.35 11.15 -21.53
C ARG A 101 17.76 9.68 -21.40
N THR A 102 16.79 8.79 -21.23
CA THR A 102 17.04 7.38 -20.89
C THR A 102 16.90 6.42 -22.06
N GLY A 103 16.29 6.86 -23.17
CA GLY A 103 15.92 6.01 -24.29
C GLY A 103 14.85 4.97 -23.95
N ARG A 104 14.16 5.12 -22.80
CA ARG A 104 13.17 4.16 -22.31
C ARG A 104 11.88 4.86 -21.93
N ARG A 105 10.75 4.27 -22.34
CA ARG A 105 9.40 4.70 -21.94
C ARG A 105 9.30 4.95 -20.43
N ALA A 106 8.79 6.09 -19.99
CA ALA A 106 8.61 6.35 -18.57
C ALA A 106 7.41 5.57 -18.04
N ALA A 107 7.55 5.00 -16.84
CA ALA A 107 6.39 4.54 -16.08
C ALA A 107 5.68 5.75 -15.47
N LEU A 108 4.35 5.67 -15.33
CA LEU A 108 3.56 6.72 -14.69
C LEU A 108 2.90 6.15 -13.44
N ALA A 109 3.02 6.82 -12.30
CA ALA A 109 2.38 6.42 -11.06
C ALA A 109 1.57 7.58 -10.48
N CYS A 110 0.24 7.45 -10.52
CA CYS A 110 -0.68 8.35 -9.83
C CYS A 110 -0.82 7.91 -8.37
N LEU A 111 -0.34 8.74 -7.45
CA LEU A 111 -0.32 8.48 -6.02
C LEU A 111 -1.43 9.27 -5.34
N LEU A 112 -2.38 8.57 -4.73
CA LEU A 112 -3.58 9.18 -4.16
C LEU A 112 -3.44 9.43 -2.67
N ALA A 113 -3.98 10.55 -2.19
CA ALA A 113 -4.40 10.65 -0.80
C ALA A 113 -5.51 9.63 -0.53
N HIS A 114 -5.64 9.13 0.70
CA HIS A 114 -6.77 8.29 1.06
C HIS A 114 -7.98 9.20 1.32
N ALA A 115 -9.16 8.89 0.77
CA ALA A 115 -10.37 9.63 1.16
C ALA A 115 -10.75 9.30 2.62
N PRO A 116 -11.44 10.17 3.36
CA PRO A 116 -11.91 9.83 4.70
C PRO A 116 -12.80 8.60 4.66
N ILE A 117 -12.71 7.76 5.69
CA ILE A 117 -13.64 6.64 5.85
C ILE A 117 -14.82 7.15 6.64
N ASP A 118 -15.61 7.94 5.94
CA ASP A 118 -16.83 8.55 6.44
C ASP A 118 -17.92 8.22 5.42
N PRO A 119 -19.08 7.69 5.85
CA PRO A 119 -20.20 7.35 4.96
C PRO A 119 -20.56 8.45 3.97
N ASP A 120 -20.46 9.72 4.38
CA ASP A 120 -20.79 10.85 3.53
C ASP A 120 -19.76 11.07 2.42
N TRP A 121 -18.53 10.59 2.61
CA TRP A 121 -17.38 10.78 1.72
C TRP A 121 -16.94 9.51 0.98
N LEU A 122 -17.61 8.37 1.16
CA LEU A 122 -17.24 7.10 0.49
C LEU A 122 -17.20 7.21 -1.04
N HIS A 123 -18.05 8.06 -1.62
CA HIS A 123 -18.08 8.37 -3.05
C HIS A 123 -16.78 9.02 -3.57
N LEU A 124 -15.96 9.60 -2.71
CA LEU A 124 -14.73 10.29 -3.13
C LEU A 124 -13.65 9.33 -3.64
N ASN A 125 -13.60 8.10 -3.13
CA ASN A 125 -12.66 7.09 -3.64
C ASN A 125 -12.87 6.79 -5.14
N PRO A 126 -14.08 6.43 -5.63
CA PRO A 126 -14.29 6.25 -7.07
C PRO A 126 -14.05 7.53 -7.86
N VAL A 127 -14.40 8.72 -7.34
CA VAL A 127 -14.07 10.01 -7.98
C VAL A 127 -12.54 10.16 -8.18
N MET A 128 -11.75 9.87 -7.15
CA MET A 128 -10.29 9.95 -7.24
C MET A 128 -9.72 8.91 -8.20
N PHE A 129 -10.24 7.68 -8.20
CA PHE A 129 -9.83 6.65 -9.17
C PHE A 129 -10.12 7.07 -10.60
N ARG A 130 -11.29 7.64 -10.83
CA ARG A 130 -11.71 8.15 -12.14
C ARG A 130 -10.82 9.31 -12.61
N HIS A 131 -10.52 10.26 -11.73
CA HIS A 131 -9.57 11.34 -12.02
C HIS A 131 -8.18 10.78 -12.33
N ALA A 132 -7.70 9.82 -11.56
CA ALA A 132 -6.40 9.18 -11.79
C ALA A 132 -6.32 8.45 -13.13
N LEU A 133 -7.38 7.75 -13.54
CA LEU A 133 -7.47 7.09 -14.84
C LEU A 133 -7.33 8.12 -15.98
N LYS A 134 -8.13 9.17 -15.93
CA LYS A 134 -8.12 10.23 -16.95
C LYS A 134 -6.80 11.02 -16.93
N GLY A 135 -6.26 11.30 -15.74
CA GLY A 135 -5.01 12.02 -15.54
C GLY A 135 -3.81 11.24 -16.10
N LEU A 136 -3.75 9.92 -15.87
CA LEU A 136 -2.68 9.09 -16.45
C LEU A 136 -2.77 9.01 -17.97
N ARG A 137 -3.98 8.96 -18.55
CA ARG A 137 -4.15 9.08 -20.01
C ARG A 137 -3.66 10.43 -20.53
N ALA A 138 -4.03 11.51 -19.87
CA ALA A 138 -3.63 12.87 -20.25
C ALA A 138 -2.10 13.04 -20.15
N ALA A 139 -1.49 12.63 -19.05
CA ALA A 139 -0.04 12.67 -18.85
C ALA A 139 0.72 11.77 -19.84
N ARG A 140 0.14 10.64 -20.24
CA ARG A 140 0.72 9.77 -21.26
C ARG A 140 0.65 10.38 -22.67
N GLY A 141 -0.37 11.19 -22.96
CA GLY A 141 -0.64 11.70 -24.31
C GLY A 141 -1.08 10.62 -25.31
N ALA A 142 -1.34 9.39 -24.86
CA ALA A 142 -1.73 8.26 -25.70
C ALA A 142 -2.64 7.29 -24.93
N ALA A 143 -3.23 6.33 -25.64
CA ALA A 143 -4.02 5.28 -25.01
C ALA A 143 -3.15 4.44 -24.06
N CYS A 144 -3.63 4.23 -22.84
CA CYS A 144 -2.91 3.52 -21.78
C CYS A 144 -3.85 2.60 -21.00
N ARG A 145 -3.29 1.72 -20.16
CA ARG A 145 -4.07 0.80 -19.32
C ARG A 145 -3.66 0.95 -17.85
N PRO A 146 -4.13 1.99 -17.17
CA PRO A 146 -3.79 2.18 -15.77
C PRO A 146 -4.32 1.03 -14.92
N ARG A 147 -3.50 0.60 -13.96
CA ARG A 147 -3.86 -0.47 -13.03
C ARG A 147 -3.88 0.06 -11.61
N LEU A 148 -5.03 -0.07 -10.96
CA LEU A 148 -5.25 0.33 -9.59
C LEU A 148 -4.71 -0.73 -8.63
N VAL A 149 -3.90 -0.34 -7.66
CA VAL A 149 -3.62 -1.17 -6.50
C VAL A 149 -4.80 -1.01 -5.57
N ASN A 150 -5.56 -2.10 -5.39
CA ASN A 150 -6.66 -2.12 -4.45
C ASN A 150 -6.52 -3.30 -3.51
N ALA A 151 -6.75 -3.05 -2.23
CA ALA A 151 -6.88 -4.11 -1.27
C ALA A 151 -8.25 -4.75 -1.47
N VAL A 152 -8.28 -6.02 -1.86
CA VAL A 152 -9.49 -6.81 -1.96
C VAL A 152 -9.65 -7.47 -0.60
N ASP A 153 -10.10 -6.67 0.36
CA ASP A 153 -10.06 -7.04 1.77
C ASP A 153 -11.02 -8.18 2.06
N ALA A 154 -10.58 -9.14 2.88
CA ALA A 154 -11.45 -10.21 3.34
C ALA A 154 -12.69 -9.66 4.05
N PHE A 155 -12.56 -8.53 4.76
CA PHE A 155 -13.71 -7.79 5.31
C PHE A 155 -14.68 -7.30 4.23
N GLY A 156 -14.20 -6.52 3.26
CA GLY A 156 -15.06 -5.99 2.20
C GLY A 156 -15.70 -7.11 1.37
N LEU A 157 -14.96 -8.19 1.09
CA LEU A 157 -15.48 -9.36 0.39
C LEU A 157 -16.41 -10.22 1.25
N ASP A 158 -16.17 -10.35 2.55
CA ASP A 158 -17.01 -11.13 3.47
C ASP A 158 -18.38 -10.48 3.69
N MET A 159 -18.45 -9.16 3.56
CA MET A 159 -19.72 -8.42 3.56
C MET A 159 -20.48 -8.52 2.23
N LEU A 160 -19.84 -8.99 1.16
CA LEU A 160 -20.48 -9.24 -0.14
C LEU A 160 -21.13 -10.62 -0.19
N SER A 161 -22.17 -10.75 -1.01
CA SER A 161 -22.70 -12.06 -1.39
C SER A 161 -21.60 -12.91 -2.04
N SER A 162 -21.72 -14.24 -2.02
CA SER A 162 -20.74 -15.10 -2.72
C SER A 162 -20.67 -14.78 -4.23
N LEU A 163 -21.76 -14.27 -4.80
CA LEU A 163 -21.83 -13.81 -6.19
C LEU A 163 -20.93 -12.59 -6.42
N ASP A 164 -21.15 -11.55 -5.62
CA ASP A 164 -20.45 -10.28 -5.76
C ASP A 164 -18.97 -10.41 -5.40
N GLU A 165 -18.63 -11.21 -4.37
CA GLU A 165 -17.24 -11.48 -4.00
C GLU A 165 -16.46 -12.09 -5.15
N GLY A 166 -16.94 -13.18 -5.74
CA GLY A 166 -16.18 -13.92 -6.74
C GLY A 166 -15.96 -13.09 -8.01
N GLY A 167 -17.01 -12.37 -8.45
CA GLY A 167 -16.92 -11.45 -9.59
C GLY A 167 -15.98 -10.28 -9.31
N TYR A 168 -16.13 -9.61 -8.17
CA TYR A 168 -15.30 -8.48 -7.78
C TYR A 168 -13.82 -8.87 -7.60
N ALA A 169 -13.54 -9.96 -6.86
CA ALA A 169 -12.19 -10.42 -6.62
C ALA A 169 -11.49 -10.81 -7.93
N GLY A 170 -12.17 -11.54 -8.82
CA GLY A 170 -11.60 -11.92 -10.11
C GLY A 170 -11.33 -10.71 -11.01
N PHE A 171 -12.26 -9.76 -11.10
CA PHE A 171 -12.08 -8.53 -11.87
C PHE A 171 -10.94 -7.67 -11.32
N MET A 172 -10.97 -7.33 -10.02
CA MET A 172 -10.00 -6.43 -9.39
C MET A 172 -8.58 -7.01 -9.37
N THR A 173 -8.42 -8.30 -9.11
CA THR A 173 -7.08 -8.90 -9.04
C THR A 173 -6.40 -8.99 -10.40
N ARG A 174 -7.16 -8.99 -11.51
CA ARG A 174 -6.62 -9.27 -12.84
C ARG A 174 -6.60 -8.07 -13.78
N VAL A 175 -7.70 -7.31 -13.88
CA VAL A 175 -7.73 -6.03 -14.62
C VAL A 175 -6.81 -5.03 -13.91
N HIS A 176 -6.98 -4.94 -12.61
CA HIS A 176 -6.16 -4.10 -11.75
C HIS A 176 -5.07 -4.90 -11.03
N LEU A 177 -4.44 -4.29 -10.03
CA LEU A 177 -3.50 -4.91 -9.11
C LEU A 177 -4.19 -5.18 -7.77
N GLY A 178 -5.37 -5.79 -7.82
CA GLY A 178 -6.05 -6.29 -6.63
C GLY A 178 -5.20 -7.33 -5.90
N PHE A 179 -5.17 -7.24 -4.58
CA PHE A 179 -4.54 -8.26 -3.74
C PHE A 179 -5.45 -8.71 -2.60
N LEU A 180 -5.31 -9.96 -2.18
CA LEU A 180 -6.00 -10.51 -1.03
C LEU A 180 -5.08 -10.48 0.19
N ARG A 181 -5.57 -9.92 1.30
CA ARG A 181 -4.79 -9.85 2.55
C ARG A 181 -4.55 -11.22 3.21
N VAL A 182 -5.51 -12.14 3.08
CA VAL A 182 -5.50 -13.43 3.79
C VAL A 182 -5.83 -14.60 2.84
N THR A 183 -5.01 -14.79 1.80
CA THR A 183 -5.19 -15.90 0.86
C THR A 183 -5.09 -17.27 1.54
N GLY A 184 -4.18 -17.42 2.50
CA GLY A 184 -4.00 -18.67 3.24
C GLY A 184 -5.24 -19.15 4.00
N ALA A 185 -6.15 -18.26 4.41
CA ALA A 185 -7.34 -18.64 5.19
C ALA A 185 -8.52 -19.13 4.33
N ARG A 186 -8.42 -19.05 3.00
CA ARG A 186 -9.44 -19.57 2.09
C ARG A 186 -9.39 -21.11 2.01
N PRO A 187 -10.54 -21.77 1.72
CA PRO A 187 -10.57 -23.19 1.37
C PRO A 187 -9.69 -23.51 0.16
N TRP A 188 -9.33 -24.78 -0.01
CA TRP A 188 -8.33 -25.21 -1.00
C TRP A 188 -8.58 -24.70 -2.44
N PRO A 189 -9.82 -24.69 -3.00
CA PRO A 189 -10.01 -24.27 -4.39
C PRO A 189 -9.76 -22.76 -4.54
N GLY A 190 -10.36 -21.95 -3.67
CA GLY A 190 -10.17 -20.50 -3.64
C GLY A 190 -8.71 -20.12 -3.36
N ARG A 191 -8.02 -20.87 -2.47
CA ARG A 191 -6.60 -20.66 -2.18
C ARG A 191 -5.72 -20.86 -3.41
N VAL A 192 -5.94 -21.94 -4.16
CA VAL A 192 -5.19 -22.22 -5.40
C VAL A 192 -5.49 -21.15 -6.47
N LEU A 193 -6.77 -20.84 -6.66
CA LEU A 193 -7.23 -19.85 -7.63
C LEU A 193 -6.82 -18.42 -7.30
N THR A 194 -6.42 -18.12 -6.07
CA THR A 194 -6.05 -16.76 -5.68
C THR A 194 -4.62 -16.65 -5.13
N ALA A 195 -3.85 -17.74 -5.20
CA ALA A 195 -2.48 -17.78 -4.72
C ALA A 195 -1.67 -16.62 -5.30
N ALA A 196 -1.69 -16.43 -6.62
CA ALA A 196 -0.93 -15.38 -7.31
C ALA A 196 -1.32 -13.94 -6.90
N ASP A 197 -2.50 -13.80 -6.31
CA ASP A 197 -3.14 -12.54 -5.96
C ASP A 197 -3.01 -12.22 -4.46
N GLY A 198 -2.27 -13.02 -3.69
CA GLY A 198 -1.99 -12.75 -2.29
C GLY A 198 -1.08 -11.54 -2.05
N TRP A 199 -1.29 -10.86 -0.93
CA TRP A 199 -0.53 -9.70 -0.49
C TRP A 199 1.01 -9.84 -0.64
N PRO A 200 1.67 -10.95 -0.27
CA PRO A 200 3.12 -11.05 -0.38
C PRO A 200 3.66 -10.83 -1.79
N ARG A 201 2.81 -11.03 -2.81
CA ARG A 201 3.16 -10.92 -4.22
C ARG A 201 2.90 -9.54 -4.80
N ILE A 202 2.10 -8.69 -4.15
CA ILE A 202 1.69 -7.40 -4.72
C ILE A 202 2.87 -6.48 -5.01
N GLY A 203 3.86 -6.42 -4.10
CA GLY A 203 5.05 -5.61 -4.29
C GLY A 203 5.82 -6.00 -5.55
N GLY A 204 5.96 -7.30 -5.82
CA GLY A 204 6.59 -7.79 -7.05
C GLY A 204 5.79 -7.45 -8.30
N ARG A 205 4.45 -7.51 -8.22
CA ARG A 205 3.55 -7.16 -9.33
C ARG A 205 3.59 -5.66 -9.66
N ILE A 206 3.58 -4.79 -8.65
CA ILE A 206 3.71 -3.34 -8.81
C ILE A 206 5.06 -3.00 -9.46
N LEU A 207 6.16 -3.54 -8.91
CA LEU A 207 7.50 -3.28 -9.44
C LEU A 207 7.65 -3.77 -10.88
N ARG A 208 7.04 -4.91 -11.24
CA ARG A 208 7.02 -5.42 -12.61
C ARG A 208 6.27 -4.47 -13.55
N LEU A 209 5.06 -4.05 -13.18
CA LEU A 209 4.27 -3.10 -13.98
C LEU A 209 5.06 -1.82 -14.26
N LEU A 210 5.72 -1.26 -13.23
CA LEU A 210 6.54 -0.07 -13.38
C LEU A 210 7.79 -0.34 -14.22
N ALA A 211 8.48 -1.47 -14.04
CA ALA A 211 9.65 -1.84 -14.85
C ALA A 211 9.33 -1.98 -16.34
N GLU A 212 8.10 -2.38 -16.68
CA GLU A 212 7.59 -2.47 -18.06
C GLU A 212 7.20 -1.09 -18.64
N GLY A 213 7.24 -0.01 -17.84
CA GLY A 213 6.84 1.34 -18.26
C GLY A 213 5.33 1.56 -18.22
N GLY A 214 4.61 0.76 -17.42
CA GLY A 214 3.16 0.82 -17.29
C GLY A 214 2.65 1.99 -16.44
N GLU A 215 1.33 2.01 -16.26
CA GLU A 215 0.60 3.05 -15.53
C GLU A 215 -0.02 2.49 -14.24
N LEU A 216 0.35 3.06 -13.09
CA LEU A 216 -0.06 2.64 -11.76
C LEU A 216 -0.96 3.70 -11.12
N ILE A 217 -2.06 3.27 -10.50
CA ILE A 217 -2.84 4.08 -9.56
C ILE A 217 -2.70 3.42 -8.18
N MET A 218 -2.34 4.17 -7.14
CA MET A 218 -2.20 3.61 -5.79
C MET A 218 -2.52 4.67 -4.75
N VAL A 219 -3.31 4.31 -3.74
CA VAL A 219 -3.43 5.13 -2.54
C VAL A 219 -2.14 5.04 -1.73
N LEU A 220 -1.43 6.15 -1.57
CA LEU A 220 -0.09 6.15 -1.00
C LEU A 220 -0.09 5.81 0.49
N ALA A 221 -1.10 6.27 1.23
CA ALA A 221 -1.33 5.85 2.62
C ALA A 221 -1.55 4.33 2.73
N GLY A 222 -1.98 3.68 1.65
CA GLY A 222 -2.12 2.24 1.53
C GLY A 222 -3.38 1.67 2.17
N GLY A 223 -4.44 2.47 2.23
CA GLY A 223 -5.75 2.09 2.77
C GLY A 223 -6.08 2.88 4.03
N VAL A 224 -6.94 2.27 4.85
CA VAL A 224 -7.53 2.89 6.04
C VAL A 224 -6.48 3.43 7.02
N PRO A 225 -6.70 4.58 7.69
CA PRO A 225 -5.69 5.22 8.55
C PRO A 225 -5.04 4.29 9.58
N VAL A 226 -5.83 3.41 10.21
CA VAL A 226 -5.33 2.40 11.17
C VAL A 226 -4.30 1.47 10.52
N THR A 227 -4.64 0.89 9.36
CA THR A 227 -3.72 0.02 8.63
C THR A 227 -2.52 0.82 8.15
N ALA A 228 -2.74 2.08 7.73
CA ALA A 228 -1.66 2.91 7.24
C ALA A 228 -0.59 3.17 8.30
N ARG A 229 -1.04 3.59 9.48
CA ARG A 229 -0.20 3.93 10.64
C ARG A 229 0.44 2.71 11.29
N GLY A 230 -0.35 1.66 11.52
CA GLY A 230 0.19 0.42 12.05
C GLY A 230 1.12 -0.27 11.05
N TYR A 231 0.61 -0.67 9.90
CA TYR A 231 1.34 -1.54 8.99
C TYR A 231 2.43 -0.84 8.18
N TYR A 232 2.26 0.44 7.81
CA TYR A 232 3.30 1.17 7.08
C TYR A 232 4.19 1.97 8.02
N ALA A 233 3.67 2.87 8.86
CA ALA A 233 4.55 3.69 9.72
C ALA A 233 5.30 2.87 10.78
N LEU A 234 4.59 2.20 11.69
CA LEU A 234 5.21 1.46 12.80
C LEU A 234 6.12 0.33 12.31
N ARG A 235 5.68 -0.45 11.31
CA ARG A 235 6.51 -1.50 10.72
C ARG A 235 7.74 -0.94 10.00
N GLU A 236 7.59 0.17 9.29
CA GLU A 236 8.69 0.80 8.56
C GLU A 236 9.76 1.28 9.53
N ALA A 237 9.36 2.06 10.53
CA ALA A 237 10.19 2.52 11.64
C ALA A 237 10.89 1.35 12.34
N THR A 238 10.14 0.33 12.79
CA THR A 238 10.71 -0.82 13.51
C THR A 238 11.77 -1.54 12.69
N GLY A 239 11.48 -1.87 11.42
CA GLY A 239 12.50 -2.56 10.62
C GLY A 239 13.59 -1.64 10.08
N ARG A 240 13.41 -0.31 10.07
CA ARG A 240 14.50 0.65 9.85
C ARG A 240 15.50 0.56 11.01
N LEU A 241 15.01 0.65 12.25
CA LEU A 241 15.83 0.44 13.46
C LEU A 241 16.55 -0.90 13.43
N CYS A 242 15.89 -1.98 13.02
CA CYS A 242 16.54 -3.29 12.90
C CYS A 242 17.71 -3.31 11.91
N ARG A 243 17.65 -2.53 10.81
CA ARG A 243 18.70 -2.49 9.77
C ARG A 243 19.83 -1.54 10.13
N GLU A 244 19.53 -0.44 10.79
CA GLU A 244 20.49 0.62 11.14
C GLU A 244 21.12 0.42 12.53
N SER A 245 20.60 -0.51 13.32
CA SER A 245 21.08 -0.81 14.66
C SER A 245 22.55 -1.26 14.66
N PRO A 246 23.33 -0.90 15.70
CA PRO A 246 24.67 -1.45 15.95
C PRO A 246 24.71 -2.98 16.06
N ALA A 247 23.56 -3.61 16.35
CA ALA A 247 23.39 -5.05 16.45
C ALA A 247 22.82 -5.70 15.17
N ALA A 248 22.72 -4.98 14.05
CA ALA A 248 22.18 -5.50 12.78
C ALA A 248 22.93 -6.75 12.27
N GLY A 249 24.22 -6.88 12.57
CA GLY A 249 25.02 -8.07 12.25
C GLY A 249 24.78 -9.29 13.17
N ARG A 250 24.02 -9.14 14.26
CA ARG A 250 23.82 -10.17 15.30
C ARG A 250 22.34 -10.38 15.67
N PRO A 251 21.46 -10.69 14.70
CA PRO A 251 20.02 -10.82 14.92
C PRO A 251 19.62 -11.80 16.04
N ALA A 252 20.28 -12.95 16.14
CA ALA A 252 19.99 -13.93 17.18
C ALA A 252 20.21 -13.37 18.60
N SER A 253 21.27 -12.58 18.79
CA SER A 253 21.56 -11.93 20.08
C SER A 253 20.50 -10.90 20.46
N VAL A 254 19.96 -10.16 19.48
CA VAL A 254 18.87 -9.20 19.70
C VAL A 254 17.62 -9.93 20.18
N LEU A 255 17.24 -11.04 19.53
CA LEU A 255 16.09 -11.84 19.95
C LEU A 255 16.27 -12.41 21.35
N ALA A 256 17.46 -12.93 21.68
CA ALA A 256 17.75 -13.47 23.01
C ALA A 256 17.64 -12.39 24.10
N ARG A 257 18.20 -11.19 23.85
CA ARG A 257 18.05 -10.05 24.76
C ARG A 257 16.59 -9.62 24.93
N LEU A 258 15.83 -9.59 23.84
CA LEU A 258 14.43 -9.23 23.91
C LEU A 258 13.62 -10.25 24.70
N ALA A 259 13.84 -11.55 24.48
CA ALA A 259 13.17 -12.62 25.22
C ALA A 259 13.53 -12.64 26.71
N ALA A 260 14.77 -12.30 27.05
CA ALA A 260 15.22 -12.21 28.44
C ALA A 260 14.65 -11.00 29.19
N ASN A 261 14.43 -9.88 28.49
CA ASN A 261 14.04 -8.61 29.11
C ASN A 261 12.55 -8.27 28.98
N ASP A 262 11.81 -8.91 28.06
CA ASP A 262 10.40 -8.65 27.82
C ASP A 262 9.59 -9.96 27.79
N PRO A 263 8.87 -10.29 28.88
CA PRO A 263 8.03 -11.50 28.95
C PRO A 263 6.95 -11.56 27.86
N SER A 264 6.45 -10.41 27.38
CA SER A 264 5.44 -10.37 26.33
C SER A 264 5.99 -10.81 24.98
N PHE A 265 7.29 -10.62 24.74
CA PHE A 265 7.95 -11.16 23.55
C PHE A 265 8.06 -12.68 23.61
N THR A 266 8.44 -13.22 24.77
CA THR A 266 8.50 -14.67 24.99
C THR A 266 7.12 -15.31 24.83
N ALA A 267 6.07 -14.70 25.39
CA ALA A 267 4.69 -15.14 25.19
C ALA A 267 4.26 -15.10 23.71
N PHE A 268 4.66 -14.05 22.97
CA PHE A 268 4.39 -13.94 21.53
C PHE A 268 5.10 -15.03 20.69
N LEU A 269 6.32 -15.43 21.07
CA LEU A 269 6.98 -16.56 20.43
C LEU A 269 6.25 -17.88 20.76
N ALA A 270 5.87 -18.07 22.02
CA ALA A 270 5.20 -19.28 22.49
C ALA A 270 3.78 -19.46 21.91
N SER A 271 3.08 -18.37 21.55
CA SER A 271 1.73 -18.43 20.96
C SER A 271 1.68 -19.08 19.58
N GLY A 272 2.84 -19.37 18.98
CA GLY A 272 2.95 -19.87 17.61
C GLY A 272 2.87 -18.77 16.56
N GLU A 273 2.37 -17.57 16.89
CA GLU A 273 2.32 -16.43 15.96
C GLU A 273 3.71 -15.93 15.58
N GLY A 274 4.65 -15.91 16.52
CA GLY A 274 6.03 -15.48 16.29
C GLY A 274 6.93 -16.56 15.67
N CYS A 275 6.60 -17.85 15.85
CA CYS A 275 7.44 -18.96 15.43
C CYS A 275 7.49 -19.15 13.91
N VAL A 276 6.44 -18.75 13.20
CA VAL A 276 6.28 -19.06 11.78
C VAL A 276 7.12 -18.14 10.87
N LEU A 277 7.54 -16.98 11.37
CA LEU A 277 8.41 -16.06 10.65
C LEU A 277 9.88 -16.50 10.72
N ARG A 278 10.51 -16.76 9.57
CA ARG A 278 11.93 -17.20 9.50
C ARG A 278 12.95 -16.10 9.83
N SER A 279 12.59 -14.83 9.66
CA SER A 279 13.50 -13.70 9.86
C SER A 279 13.36 -13.12 11.26
N ALA A 280 14.48 -12.98 11.98
CA ALA A 280 14.52 -12.32 13.29
C ALA A 280 13.90 -10.92 13.26
N TRP A 281 14.23 -10.11 12.26
CA TRP A 281 13.68 -8.76 12.10
C TRP A 281 12.19 -8.77 11.84
N ARG A 282 11.68 -9.74 11.08
CA ARG A 282 10.24 -9.91 10.89
C ARG A 282 9.53 -10.31 12.19
N ARG A 283 10.16 -11.10 13.06
CA ARG A 283 9.60 -11.43 14.38
C ARG A 283 9.48 -10.20 15.27
N ILE A 284 10.50 -9.33 15.29
CA ILE A 284 10.45 -8.07 16.04
C ILE A 284 9.36 -7.16 15.46
N GLU A 285 9.32 -6.96 14.14
CA GLU A 285 8.24 -6.19 13.48
C GLU A 285 6.86 -6.74 13.85
N ALA A 286 6.66 -8.06 13.77
CA ALA A 286 5.38 -8.71 14.06
C ALA A 286 4.95 -8.54 15.53
N TRP A 287 5.90 -8.71 16.44
CA TRP A 287 5.63 -8.55 17.87
C TRP A 287 5.24 -7.12 18.20
N VAL A 288 6.03 -6.12 17.77
CA VAL A 288 5.72 -4.70 18.00
C VAL A 288 4.34 -4.35 17.42
N LEU A 289 4.02 -4.84 16.21
CA LEU A 289 2.69 -4.66 15.61
C LEU A 289 1.58 -5.34 16.42
N SER A 290 1.78 -6.57 16.87
CA SER A 290 0.82 -7.30 17.71
C SER A 290 0.53 -6.54 19.01
N ARG A 291 1.55 -5.99 19.66
CA ARG A 291 1.39 -5.18 20.87
C ARG A 291 0.71 -3.84 20.60
N ALA A 292 0.97 -3.20 19.45
CA ALA A 292 0.25 -2.00 19.03
C ALA A 292 -1.23 -2.25 18.69
N LEU A 293 -1.62 -3.50 18.47
CA LEU A 293 -2.99 -3.95 18.23
C LEU A 293 -3.62 -4.61 19.47
N ALA A 294 -3.01 -4.49 20.65
CA ALA A 294 -3.61 -4.88 21.93
C ALA A 294 -4.95 -4.13 22.17
N PRO A 295 -5.79 -4.52 23.14
CA PRO A 295 -7.06 -3.84 23.42
C PRO A 295 -6.92 -2.32 23.47
N GLY A 296 -7.75 -1.59 22.72
CA GLY A 296 -7.66 -0.13 22.57
C GLY A 296 -6.62 0.38 21.55
N GLY A 297 -5.69 -0.47 21.11
CA GLY A 297 -4.62 -0.12 20.16
C GLY A 297 -5.14 0.36 18.80
N ARG A 298 -6.22 -0.24 18.29
CA ARG A 298 -6.87 0.21 17.04
C ARG A 298 -7.40 1.65 17.16
N ALA A 299 -8.03 2.00 18.27
CA ALA A 299 -8.54 3.35 18.52
C ALA A 299 -7.37 4.34 18.62
N ALA A 300 -6.32 3.99 19.37
CA ALA A 300 -5.09 4.79 19.46
C ALA A 300 -4.46 5.04 18.08
N LEU A 301 -4.34 4.01 17.24
CA LEU A 301 -3.82 4.15 15.87
C LEU A 301 -4.74 5.00 14.99
N ALA A 302 -6.07 4.91 15.16
CA ALA A 302 -7.01 5.79 14.46
C ALA A 302 -6.87 7.26 14.86
N GLU A 303 -6.35 7.53 16.05
CA GLU A 303 -6.02 8.87 16.56
C GLU A 303 -4.58 9.30 16.26
N GLY A 304 -3.77 8.45 15.62
CA GLY A 304 -2.40 8.79 15.23
C GLY A 304 -1.37 8.58 16.33
N ARG A 305 -1.62 7.67 17.27
CA ARG A 305 -0.72 7.38 18.40
C ARG A 305 -0.60 5.87 18.67
N LEU A 306 0.41 5.48 19.45
CA LEU A 306 0.51 4.11 19.98
C LEU A 306 -0.24 3.99 21.31
N CYS A 307 -0.85 2.83 21.55
CA CYS A 307 -1.28 2.45 22.89
C CYS A 307 -0.06 2.18 23.80
N PRO A 308 -0.25 2.13 25.14
CA PRO A 308 0.83 1.86 26.10
C PRO A 308 1.62 0.59 25.78
N GLU A 309 0.95 -0.50 25.39
CA GLU A 309 1.59 -1.77 25.06
C GLU A 309 2.46 -1.69 23.81
N GLY A 310 1.96 -1.02 22.76
CA GLY A 310 2.73 -0.78 21.54
C GLY A 310 3.92 0.12 21.80
N ALA A 311 3.75 1.13 22.67
CA ALA A 311 4.81 2.03 23.07
C ALA A 311 5.92 1.33 23.86
N ALA A 312 5.54 0.50 24.84
CA ALA A 312 6.48 -0.31 25.61
C ALA A 312 7.23 -1.30 24.73
N ALA A 313 6.53 -1.98 23.81
CA ALA A 313 7.16 -2.93 22.89
C ALA A 313 8.18 -2.26 21.95
N PHE A 314 7.85 -1.08 21.41
CA PHE A 314 8.78 -0.32 20.59
C PHE A 314 10.02 0.11 21.39
N ALA A 315 9.83 0.59 22.63
CA ALA A 315 10.94 0.95 23.51
C ALA A 315 11.82 -0.26 23.84
N ALA A 316 11.24 -1.39 24.22
CA ALA A 316 11.97 -2.63 24.48
C ALA A 316 12.74 -3.13 23.24
N ALA A 317 12.16 -3.02 22.04
CA ALA A 317 12.87 -3.28 20.79
C ALA A 317 14.09 -2.38 20.62
N THR A 318 13.98 -1.07 20.90
CA THR A 318 15.10 -0.13 20.78
C THR A 318 16.25 -0.45 21.75
N VAL A 319 15.91 -0.83 22.99
CA VAL A 319 16.89 -1.27 24.01
C VAL A 319 17.57 -2.57 23.56
N ALA A 320 16.81 -3.56 23.10
CA ALA A 320 17.36 -4.83 22.62
C ALA A 320 18.25 -4.67 21.38
N LEU A 321 17.99 -3.65 20.56
CA LEU A 321 18.83 -3.25 19.43
C LEU A 321 20.10 -2.49 19.85
N GLY A 322 20.26 -2.15 21.14
CA GLY A 322 21.44 -1.47 21.66
C GLY A 322 21.57 -0.02 21.17
N LEU A 323 20.43 0.64 20.91
CA LEU A 323 20.43 2.06 20.58
C LEU A 323 20.72 2.90 21.84
N PRO A 324 21.52 3.98 21.72
CA PRO A 324 21.66 4.97 22.78
C PRO A 324 20.30 5.58 23.16
N VAL A 325 20.18 6.06 24.41
CA VAL A 325 18.94 6.64 24.93
C VAL A 325 18.46 7.81 24.07
N GLU A 326 19.37 8.69 23.64
CA GLU A 326 19.00 9.83 22.77
C GLU A 326 18.49 9.36 21.40
N ALA A 327 19.13 8.35 20.83
CA ALA A 327 18.73 7.79 19.53
C ALA A 327 17.37 7.07 19.62
N ALA A 328 17.11 6.36 20.72
CA ALA A 328 15.82 5.73 20.98
C ALA A 328 14.70 6.78 21.16
N ALA A 329 14.96 7.86 21.89
CA ALA A 329 14.04 8.97 22.06
C ALA A 329 13.74 9.68 20.71
N ALA A 330 14.77 9.94 19.91
CA ALA A 330 14.62 10.51 18.58
C ALA A 330 13.79 9.61 17.65
N ALA A 331 14.09 8.30 17.62
CA ALA A 331 13.32 7.34 16.85
C ALA A 331 11.86 7.27 17.28
N ARG A 332 11.59 7.41 18.59
CA ARG A 332 10.23 7.45 19.11
C ARG A 332 9.49 8.71 18.67
N ALA A 333 10.10 9.89 18.83
CA ALA A 333 9.51 11.16 18.41
C ALA A 333 9.21 11.17 16.89
N GLU A 334 10.12 10.61 16.09
CA GLU A 334 9.93 10.47 14.65
C GLU A 334 8.74 9.56 14.31
N LEU A 335 8.60 8.43 15.02
CA LEU A 335 7.46 7.54 14.84
C LEU A 335 6.15 8.22 15.25
N ASP A 336 6.11 8.93 16.37
CA ASP A 336 4.91 9.66 16.81
C ASP A 336 4.50 10.72 15.77
N ALA A 337 5.47 11.45 15.20
CA ALA A 337 5.22 12.39 14.11
C ALA A 337 4.69 11.68 12.85
N GLU A 338 5.22 10.51 12.49
CA GLU A 338 4.76 9.74 11.34
C GLU A 338 3.36 9.14 11.55
N LEU A 339 3.04 8.69 12.77
CA LEU A 339 1.71 8.18 13.13
C LEU A 339 0.65 9.28 13.09
N ALA A 340 1.01 10.52 13.41
CA ALA A 340 0.09 11.65 13.34
C ALA A 340 -0.32 12.01 11.89
N ARG A 341 0.48 11.62 10.89
CA ARG A 341 0.17 11.91 9.48
C ARG A 341 -1.04 11.12 8.99
N GLU A 342 -1.72 11.70 8.01
CA GLU A 342 -2.71 10.98 7.21
C GLU A 342 -2.03 10.02 6.22
N THR A 343 -0.95 10.48 5.58
CA THR A 343 -0.12 9.69 4.67
C THR A 343 1.30 9.52 5.25
N PRO A 344 1.69 8.28 5.64
CA PRO A 344 3.06 7.96 6.06
C PRO A 344 4.08 8.18 4.93
N PHE A 345 5.38 8.21 5.24
CA PHE A 345 6.41 8.58 4.25
C PHE A 345 6.66 7.52 3.18
N ARG A 346 6.33 6.26 3.43
CA ARG A 346 6.46 5.13 2.47
C ARG A 346 7.87 4.95 1.89
N VAL A 347 8.90 5.19 2.69
CA VAL A 347 10.32 5.08 2.32
C VAL A 347 10.62 3.70 1.71
N ARG A 348 10.08 2.60 2.27
CA ARG A 348 10.31 1.25 1.71
C ARG A 348 9.78 1.10 0.29
N PHE A 349 8.63 1.68 0.00
CA PHE A 349 8.02 1.60 -1.31
C PHE A 349 8.85 2.41 -2.32
N LEU A 350 9.12 3.68 -2.02
CA LEU A 350 9.88 4.55 -2.92
C LEU A 350 11.33 4.07 -3.10
N SER A 351 11.97 3.56 -2.05
CA SER A 351 13.29 2.91 -2.15
C SER A 351 13.26 1.65 -3.00
N ALA A 352 12.18 0.86 -2.95
CA ALA A 352 12.03 -0.32 -3.80
C ALA A 352 11.83 0.06 -5.27
N VAL A 353 11.05 1.12 -5.54
CA VAL A 353 10.89 1.68 -6.90
C VAL A 353 12.24 2.21 -7.40
N ALA A 354 12.92 3.04 -6.62
CA ALA A 354 14.24 3.57 -6.96
C ALA A 354 15.26 2.45 -7.23
N GLY A 355 15.40 1.51 -6.28
CA GLY A 355 16.41 0.46 -6.33
C GLY A 355 16.13 -0.69 -7.29
N ARG A 356 14.88 -0.90 -7.76
CA ARG A 356 14.54 -2.05 -8.62
C ARG A 356 13.93 -1.69 -9.97
N VAL A 357 13.44 -0.46 -10.13
CA VAL A 357 12.87 0.04 -11.39
C VAL A 357 13.80 1.11 -11.95
N VAL A 358 14.02 2.17 -11.18
CA VAL A 358 14.77 3.36 -11.64
C VAL A 358 16.24 3.04 -11.87
N SER A 359 16.90 2.37 -10.92
CA SER A 359 18.30 1.92 -11.04
C SER A 359 18.56 1.03 -12.27
N ARG A 360 17.52 0.39 -12.81
CA ARG A 360 17.60 -0.44 -14.01
C ARG A 360 17.38 0.36 -15.30
N GLY A 361 17.37 1.69 -15.23
CA GLY A 361 17.22 2.59 -16.36
C GLY A 361 15.79 2.98 -16.70
N ARG A 362 14.78 2.54 -15.94
CA ARG A 362 13.38 2.89 -16.22
C ARG A 362 12.97 4.13 -15.43
N PRO A 363 12.77 5.30 -16.07
CA PRO A 363 12.31 6.47 -15.34
C PRO A 363 10.86 6.30 -14.86
N VAL A 364 10.52 6.93 -13.74
CA VAL A 364 9.18 6.85 -13.14
C VAL A 364 8.68 8.26 -12.82
N VAL A 365 7.60 8.69 -13.45
CA VAL A 365 6.91 9.94 -13.13
C VAL A 365 5.90 9.69 -12.01
N LEU A 366 6.02 10.44 -10.92
CA LEU A 366 5.09 10.41 -9.80
C LEU A 366 4.15 11.60 -9.91
N LEU A 367 2.85 11.32 -9.99
CA LEU A 367 1.78 12.28 -10.12
C LEU A 367 0.90 12.22 -8.86
N PRO A 368 1.06 13.15 -7.90
CA PRO A 368 0.22 13.17 -6.70
C PRO A 368 -1.19 13.65 -7.05
N LEU A 369 -2.19 13.01 -6.47
CA LEU A 369 -3.61 13.38 -6.57
C LEU A 369 -4.20 13.46 -5.17
N GLY A 370 -4.63 14.66 -4.79
CA GLY A 370 -5.26 14.94 -3.52
C GLY A 370 -6.73 15.31 -3.68
N TRP A 371 -7.38 15.44 -2.53
CA TRP A 371 -8.70 16.03 -2.40
C TRP A 371 -8.58 17.17 -1.37
N GLY A 372 -9.30 18.28 -1.60
CA GLY A 372 -9.30 19.44 -0.72
C GLY A 372 -9.86 19.15 0.68
N ARG A 373 -10.13 20.17 1.49
CA ARG A 373 -10.68 19.99 2.85
C ARG A 373 -12.13 19.48 2.81
N ALA A 374 -12.55 18.81 3.88
CA ALA A 374 -13.95 18.45 4.12
C ALA A 374 -14.84 19.72 4.02
N GLY A 375 -15.90 19.65 3.22
CA GLY A 375 -16.79 20.78 2.91
C GLY A 375 -16.41 21.62 1.68
N ALA A 376 -15.21 21.43 1.12
CA ALA A 376 -14.75 22.07 -0.12
C ALA A 376 -13.99 21.07 -1.00
N VAL A 377 -14.61 19.92 -1.24
CA VAL A 377 -13.94 18.82 -1.97
C VAL A 377 -13.64 19.24 -3.40
N ARG A 378 -12.34 19.40 -3.62
CA ARG A 378 -11.74 19.62 -4.93
C ARG A 378 -10.70 18.55 -5.15
N VAL A 379 -10.92 17.72 -6.16
CA VAL A 379 -9.90 16.77 -6.62
C VAL A 379 -8.90 17.54 -7.46
N ALA A 380 -7.61 17.45 -7.10
CA ALA A 380 -6.58 18.21 -7.77
C ALA A 380 -5.26 17.43 -7.83
N PHE A 381 -4.62 17.49 -8.99
CA PHE A 381 -3.26 17.01 -9.15
C PHE A 381 -2.30 18.00 -8.51
N GLY A 382 -1.34 17.50 -7.74
CA GLY A 382 -0.19 18.27 -7.31
C GLY A 382 0.89 18.27 -8.39
N SER A 383 1.88 19.15 -8.25
CA SER A 383 3.04 19.20 -9.15
C SER A 383 3.67 17.79 -9.28
N PRO A 384 4.03 17.29 -10.47
CA PRO A 384 4.66 15.98 -10.63
C PRO A 384 6.17 16.06 -10.39
N VAL A 385 6.81 14.90 -10.23
CA VAL A 385 8.29 14.75 -10.27
C VAL A 385 8.65 13.50 -11.04
N CYS A 386 9.85 13.44 -11.62
CA CYS A 386 10.36 12.25 -12.28
C CYS A 386 11.60 11.70 -11.58
N LEU A 387 11.60 10.40 -11.32
CA LEU A 387 12.74 9.67 -10.78
C LEU A 387 13.59 9.13 -11.92
N LEU A 388 14.85 9.52 -11.94
CA LEU A 388 15.87 9.10 -12.90
C LEU A 388 16.96 8.23 -12.22
N PRO A 389 17.64 7.35 -12.98
CA PRO A 389 18.72 6.52 -12.45
C PRO A 389 19.82 7.35 -11.80
N ALA A 390 20.31 6.89 -10.65
CA ALA A 390 21.39 7.51 -9.87
C ALA A 390 22.29 6.40 -9.28
N PRO A 391 23.42 6.75 -8.62
CA PRO A 391 24.19 5.81 -7.82
C PRO A 391 23.35 5.03 -6.79
N ARG A 392 23.90 3.93 -6.30
CA ARG A 392 23.16 3.05 -5.38
C ARG A 392 22.86 3.77 -4.06
N GLY A 393 21.56 3.87 -3.73
CA GLY A 393 21.07 4.46 -2.48
C GLY A 393 20.45 5.85 -2.67
N THR A 394 20.71 6.49 -3.80
CA THR A 394 20.17 7.80 -4.16
C THR A 394 19.23 7.71 -5.36
N VAL A 395 18.58 8.83 -5.69
CA VAL A 395 17.75 9.02 -6.87
C VAL A 395 17.94 10.43 -7.42
N LEU A 396 17.98 10.57 -8.74
CA LEU A 396 17.95 11.87 -9.40
C LEU A 396 16.48 12.27 -9.57
N VAL A 397 16.09 13.38 -8.98
CA VAL A 397 14.74 13.94 -9.05
C VAL A 397 14.73 15.07 -10.05
N LEU A 398 13.99 14.87 -11.14
CA LEU A 398 13.73 15.87 -12.16
C LEU A 398 12.39 16.57 -11.87
N GLU A 399 12.45 17.88 -11.67
CA GLU A 399 11.29 18.74 -11.42
C GLU A 399 10.74 19.36 -12.72
N PRO A 400 9.48 19.84 -12.74
CA PRO A 400 8.90 20.51 -13.91
C PRO A 400 9.69 21.73 -14.40
N SER A 401 10.46 22.37 -13.51
CA SER A 401 11.38 23.47 -13.85
C SER A 401 12.58 23.05 -14.71
N GLY A 402 12.79 21.74 -14.90
CA GLY A 402 13.98 21.16 -15.52
C GLY A 402 15.14 20.95 -14.55
N ARG A 403 15.04 21.48 -13.32
CA ARG A 403 16.02 21.26 -12.25
C ARG A 403 16.13 19.77 -11.94
N THR A 404 17.35 19.29 -11.81
CA THR A 404 17.64 17.92 -11.37
C THR A 404 18.42 17.99 -10.07
N GLU A 405 17.99 17.22 -9.07
CA GLU A 405 18.63 17.15 -7.75
C GLU A 405 18.87 15.68 -7.38
N GLU A 406 20.06 15.36 -6.86
CA GLU A 406 20.34 14.04 -6.31
C GLU A 406 19.96 14.00 -4.83
N LEU A 407 19.12 13.05 -4.46
CA LEU A 407 18.66 12.88 -3.09
C LEU A 407 18.86 11.44 -2.62
N ASP A 408 19.15 11.28 -1.33
CA ASP A 408 18.95 10.01 -0.65
C ASP A 408 17.48 9.56 -0.78
N CYS A 409 17.24 8.26 -0.98
CA CYS A 409 15.89 7.75 -1.21
C CYS A 409 14.92 8.02 -0.05
N ALA A 410 15.40 7.98 1.20
CA ALA A 410 14.59 8.29 2.37
C ALA A 410 14.34 9.79 2.51
N ALA A 411 15.35 10.62 2.23
CA ALA A 411 15.18 12.07 2.19
C ALA A 411 14.15 12.49 1.13
N PHE A 412 14.24 11.94 -0.08
CA PHE A 412 13.26 12.16 -1.14
C PHE A 412 11.85 11.72 -0.71
N ALA A 413 11.71 10.52 -0.16
CA ALA A 413 10.40 9.99 0.23
C ALA A 413 9.69 10.90 1.24
N ARG A 414 10.42 11.40 2.24
CA ARG A 414 9.88 12.35 3.24
C ARG A 414 9.47 13.66 2.57
N ALA A 415 10.39 14.31 1.87
CA ALA A 415 10.14 15.59 1.23
C ALA A 415 8.98 15.53 0.23
N PHE A 416 8.89 14.45 -0.55
CA PHE A 416 7.79 14.23 -1.49
C PHE A 416 6.44 14.09 -0.77
N VAL A 417 6.38 13.31 0.31
CA VAL A 417 5.12 13.14 1.06
C VAL A 417 4.73 14.42 1.79
N GLU A 418 5.67 15.11 2.43
CA GLU A 418 5.41 16.37 3.14
C GLU A 418 4.91 17.47 2.20
N ALA A 419 5.53 17.60 1.03
CA ALA A 419 5.16 18.65 0.08
C ALA A 419 3.83 18.37 -0.65
N ARG A 420 3.42 17.10 -0.77
CA ARG A 420 2.33 16.69 -1.70
C ARG A 420 1.14 16.02 -1.02
N PHE A 421 1.32 15.59 0.22
CA PHE A 421 0.30 14.97 1.08
C PHE A 421 0.46 15.55 2.51
N PRO A 422 0.19 16.86 2.68
CA PRO A 422 0.40 17.57 3.93
C PRO A 422 -0.44 17.02 5.08
#